data_AF-A0A7D9LH25-F1
#
_entry.id   AF-A0A7D9LH25-F1
#
_cell.length_a   1.000
_cell.length_b   1.000
_cell.length_c   1.000
_cell.angle_alpha   90.00
_cell.angle_beta   90.00
_cell.angle_gamma   90.00
#
_symmetry.space_group_name_H-M   'P 1'
#
loop_
_entity.id
_entity.type
_entity.pdbx_description
1 polymer ?
#
loop_
_entity_poly.entity_id
_entity_poly.type
_entity_poly.pdbx_seq_one_letter_code
_entity_poly.pdbx_strand_id
1 'polypeptide(L)'
;MAGDFYGIPDAPIINPSFPDRVDDGARQRFKNAYNTLAVTPNEGKYKEQLDKLLKLLADDTKNAGKPGKCLHSNREWDEATGGWWPFGVPYRYGQMMKLAEKNYDHFQPQAKTAYVVGHELAIEKALEAGT
;
A
#
# COMPACT_ATOMS: atom_id res chain seq x y z
N MET A 1 -0.07 -1.49 -4.90
CA MET A 1 -1.41 -2.06 -4.63
C MET A 1 -1.45 -2.91 -3.37
N ALA A 2 -0.80 -4.08 -3.31
CA ALA A 2 -0.81 -4.86 -2.06
C ALA A 2 -0.22 -4.05 -0.89
N GLY A 3 0.88 -3.34 -1.11
CA GLY A 3 1.45 -2.43 -0.10
C GLY A 3 0.56 -1.24 0.31
N ASP A 4 -0.47 -0.91 -0.46
CA ASP A 4 -1.32 0.29 -0.22
C ASP A 4 -2.51 -0.04 0.67
N PHE A 5 -2.83 -1.33 0.75
CA PHE A 5 -3.84 -1.86 1.63
C PHE A 5 -3.21 -2.59 2.83
N TYR A 6 -2.15 -3.35 2.57
CA TYR A 6 -1.40 -4.16 3.54
C TYR A 6 -0.09 -3.48 4.02
N GLY A 7 0.09 -2.18 3.76
CA GLY A 7 1.22 -1.43 4.30
C GLY A 7 1.06 -1.11 5.79
N ILE A 8 2.16 -0.77 6.46
CA ILE A 8 2.12 -0.25 7.83
C ILE A 8 2.52 1.24 7.76
N PRO A 9 1.58 2.18 7.95
CA PRO A 9 1.86 3.61 7.77
C PRO A 9 3.01 4.15 8.61
N ASP A 10 3.11 3.68 9.87
CA ASP A 10 4.13 4.15 10.81
C ASP A 10 5.43 3.34 10.76
N ALA A 11 5.57 2.43 9.78
CA ALA A 11 6.77 1.63 9.57
C ALA A 11 7.12 1.49 8.07
N PRO A 12 7.43 2.60 7.38
CA PRO A 12 7.87 2.57 5.99
C PRO A 12 9.14 1.71 5.84
N ILE A 13 9.24 0.97 4.74
CA ILE A 13 10.40 0.16 4.37
C ILE A 13 11.65 1.04 4.32
N ILE A 14 11.58 2.23 3.73
CA ILE A 14 12.67 3.21 3.72
C ILE A 14 12.58 4.08 4.96
N ASN A 15 13.69 4.17 5.71
CA ASN A 15 13.76 5.05 6.86
C ASN A 15 13.77 6.53 6.39
N PRO A 16 12.77 7.33 6.78
CA PRO A 16 12.67 8.73 6.34
C PRO A 16 13.79 9.62 6.89
N SER A 17 14.49 9.22 7.95
CA SER A 17 15.69 9.91 8.43
C SER A 17 16.92 9.65 7.54
N PHE A 18 16.89 8.62 6.70
CA PHE A 18 17.97 8.25 5.78
C PHE A 18 17.41 7.83 4.40
N PRO A 19 16.68 8.72 3.71
CA PRO A 19 15.86 8.36 2.55
C PRO A 19 16.67 7.88 1.33
N ASP A 20 17.96 8.20 1.28
CA ASP A 20 18.85 7.88 0.16
C ASP A 20 19.61 6.55 0.33
N ARG A 21 19.33 5.78 1.39
CA ARG A 21 19.98 4.49 1.64
C ARG A 21 19.05 3.46 2.27
N VAL A 22 19.40 2.19 2.08
CA VAL A 22 18.81 1.07 2.83
C VAL A 22 19.48 0.98 4.19
N ASP A 23 18.72 1.11 5.27
CA ASP A 23 19.20 0.76 6.62
C ASP A 23 18.91 -0.70 6.96
N ASP A 24 19.58 -1.20 8.00
CA ASP A 24 19.49 -2.59 8.46
C ASP A 24 18.04 -3.02 8.81
N GLY A 25 17.17 -2.08 9.17
CA GLY A 25 15.77 -2.36 9.52
C GLY A 25 14.83 -2.49 8.32
N ALA A 26 15.25 -2.10 7.12
CA ALA A 26 14.37 -2.05 5.94
C ALA A 26 13.79 -3.43 5.59
N ARG A 27 14.61 -4.48 5.67
CA ARG A 27 14.20 -5.86 5.39
C ARG A 27 13.16 -6.36 6.39
N GLN A 28 13.30 -6.01 7.67
CA GLN A 28 12.31 -6.38 8.68
C GLN A 28 10.99 -5.63 8.49
N ARG A 29 11.05 -4.33 8.15
CA ARG A 29 9.83 -3.53 7.85
C ARG A 29 9.11 -4.06 6.62
N PHE A 30 9.84 -4.46 5.57
CA PHE A 30 9.26 -5.16 4.41
C PHE A 30 8.56 -6.45 4.82
N LYS A 31 9.23 -7.33 5.58
CA LYS A 31 8.62 -8.58 6.07
C LYS A 31 7.36 -8.32 6.91
N ASN A 32 7.38 -7.31 7.78
CA ASN A 32 6.22 -6.96 8.60
C ASN A 32 5.04 -6.49 7.74
N ALA A 33 5.29 -5.60 6.78
CA ALA A 33 4.25 -5.14 5.83
C ALA A 33 3.69 -6.32 5.02
N TYR A 34 4.56 -7.16 4.45
CA TYR A 34 4.16 -8.34 3.70
C TYR A 34 3.38 -9.35 4.56
N ASN A 35 3.77 -9.53 5.83
CA ASN A 35 3.07 -10.42 6.74
C ASN A 35 1.64 -9.96 7.01
N THR A 36 1.32 -8.65 6.91
CA THR A 36 -0.06 -8.20 7.07
C THR A 36 -0.98 -8.75 5.97
N LEU A 37 -0.47 -8.97 4.74
CA LEU A 37 -1.22 -9.67 3.70
C LEU A 37 -1.54 -11.11 4.13
N ALA A 38 -0.60 -11.80 4.76
CA ALA A 38 -0.76 -13.18 5.18
C ALA A 38 -1.72 -13.36 6.36
N VAL A 39 -1.74 -12.40 7.30
CA VAL A 39 -2.52 -12.52 8.55
C VAL A 39 -3.83 -11.74 8.55
N THR A 40 -4.06 -10.83 7.60
CA THR A 40 -5.32 -10.08 7.53
C THR A 40 -6.46 -11.04 7.16
N PRO A 41 -7.52 -11.16 7.98
CA PRO A 41 -8.63 -12.04 7.67
C PRO A 41 -9.30 -11.64 6.34
N ASN A 42 -9.54 -12.62 5.46
CA ASN A 42 -10.31 -12.40 4.24
C ASN A 42 -11.82 -12.49 4.50
N GLU A 43 -12.28 -11.79 5.53
CA GLU A 43 -13.68 -11.79 5.97
C GLU A 43 -14.05 -10.48 6.68
N GLY A 44 -15.34 -10.30 6.93
CA GLY A 44 -15.89 -9.11 7.58
C GLY A 44 -15.42 -7.80 6.93
N LYS A 45 -15.09 -6.81 7.78
CA LYS A 45 -14.70 -5.47 7.33
C LYS A 45 -13.51 -5.45 6.36
N TYR A 46 -12.56 -6.38 6.50
CA TYR A 46 -11.36 -6.40 5.66
C TYR A 46 -11.68 -6.89 4.26
N LYS A 47 -12.49 -7.93 4.14
CA LYS A 47 -13.02 -8.38 2.85
C LYS A 47 -13.89 -7.32 2.20
N GLU A 48 -14.77 -6.67 2.94
CA GLU A 48 -15.63 -5.60 2.40
C GLU A 48 -14.82 -4.43 1.84
N GLN A 49 -13.75 -4.01 2.54
CA GLN A 49 -12.83 -2.97 2.07
C GLN A 49 -12.07 -3.42 0.83
N LEU A 50 -11.56 -4.65 0.82
CA LEU A 50 -10.86 -5.22 -0.32
C LEU A 50 -11.77 -5.31 -1.56
N ASP A 51 -12.99 -5.82 -1.42
CA ASP A 51 -13.96 -5.95 -2.51
C ASP A 51 -14.34 -4.58 -3.07
N LYS A 52 -14.51 -3.56 -2.22
CA LYS A 52 -14.72 -2.16 -2.65
C LYS A 52 -13.53 -1.63 -3.43
N LEU A 53 -12.31 -1.81 -2.90
CA LEU A 53 -11.09 -1.35 -3.55
C LEU A 53 -10.91 -1.99 -4.93
N LEU A 54 -11.12 -3.30 -5.04
CA LEU A 54 -11.07 -4.03 -6.31
C LEU A 54 -12.11 -3.54 -7.31
N LYS A 55 -13.31 -3.17 -6.86
CA LYS A 55 -14.34 -2.57 -7.71
C LYS A 55 -13.90 -1.21 -8.27
N LEU A 56 -13.39 -0.31 -7.43
CA LEU A 56 -12.90 1.00 -7.88
C LEU A 56 -11.78 0.85 -8.93
N LEU A 57 -10.85 -0.08 -8.68
CA LEU A 57 -9.76 -0.41 -9.61
C LEU A 57 -10.26 -0.96 -10.94
N ALA A 58 -11.25 -1.85 -10.92
CA ALA A 58 -11.83 -2.43 -12.13
C ALA A 58 -12.53 -1.36 -12.97
N ASP A 59 -13.22 -0.42 -12.32
CA ASP A 59 -13.91 0.68 -13.00
C ASP A 59 -12.92 1.66 -13.63
N ASP A 60 -11.85 2.03 -12.92
CA ASP A 60 -10.78 2.89 -13.47
C ASP A 60 -10.02 2.18 -14.60
N THR A 61 -9.72 0.89 -14.46
CA THR A 61 -9.03 0.10 -15.52
C THR A 61 -9.84 0.04 -16.81
N LYS A 62 -11.16 -0.15 -16.73
CA LYS A 62 -12.05 -0.13 -17.92
C LYS A 62 -12.02 1.20 -18.67
N ASN A 63 -11.57 2.27 -18.03
CA ASN A 63 -11.50 3.60 -18.61
C ASN A 63 -10.06 4.13 -18.74
N ALA A 64 -9.06 3.30 -18.43
CA ALA A 64 -7.65 3.63 -18.58
C ALA A 64 -7.36 3.98 -20.06
N GLY A 65 -6.74 5.13 -20.30
CA GLY A 65 -6.44 5.64 -21.64
C GLY A 65 -7.50 6.54 -22.26
N LYS A 66 -8.65 6.77 -21.60
CA LYS A 66 -9.59 7.83 -22.01
C LYS A 66 -9.14 9.16 -21.40
N PRO A 67 -8.95 10.22 -22.20
CA PRO A 67 -8.53 11.51 -21.67
C PRO A 67 -9.59 12.08 -20.72
N GLY A 68 -9.16 12.41 -19.49
CA GLY A 68 -9.84 13.42 -18.68
C GLY A 68 -10.69 12.98 -17.48
N LYS A 69 -10.75 11.71 -17.05
CA LYS A 69 -11.39 11.40 -15.75
C LYS A 69 -10.76 10.21 -15.01
N CYS A 70 -10.15 10.50 -13.87
CA CYS A 70 -10.24 9.59 -12.72
C CYS A 70 -11.72 9.48 -12.37
N LEU A 71 -12.30 8.28 -12.37
CA LEU A 71 -13.75 8.12 -12.17
C LEU A 71 -14.13 8.34 -10.71
N HIS A 72 -13.21 8.00 -9.82
CA HIS A 72 -13.39 8.03 -8.39
C HIS A 72 -12.54 9.15 -7.77
N SER A 73 -13.14 9.84 -6.81
CA SER A 73 -12.52 10.88 -6.02
C SER A 73 -11.56 10.29 -4.97
N ASN A 74 -10.63 11.11 -4.47
CA ASN A 74 -9.75 10.74 -3.34
C ASN A 74 -10.56 10.27 -2.11
N ARG A 75 -11.75 10.86 -1.91
CA ARG A 75 -12.67 10.45 -0.84
C ARG A 75 -13.15 9.02 -1.02
N GLU A 76 -13.57 8.64 -2.22
CA GLU A 76 -14.06 7.28 -2.49
C GLU A 76 -12.95 6.24 -2.29
N TRP A 77 -11.73 6.56 -2.73
CA TRP A 77 -10.55 5.73 -2.48
C TRP A 77 -10.23 5.59 -0.99
N ASP A 78 -10.28 6.70 -0.24
CA ASP A 78 -9.99 6.67 1.19
C ASP A 78 -11.07 5.92 1.99
N GLU A 79 -12.35 6.18 1.72
CA GLU A 79 -13.48 5.49 2.36
C GLU A 79 -13.45 3.97 2.06
N ALA A 80 -13.06 3.56 0.84
CA ALA A 80 -12.88 2.15 0.49
C ALA A 80 -11.82 1.45 1.36
N THR A 81 -10.84 2.20 1.87
CA THR A 81 -9.80 1.69 2.78
C THR A 81 -10.04 2.04 4.25
N GLY A 82 -11.28 2.39 4.60
CA GLY A 82 -11.71 2.63 5.99
C GLY A 82 -11.67 4.09 6.44
N GLY A 83 -11.53 5.03 5.51
CA GLY A 83 -11.67 6.46 5.76
C GLY A 83 -13.09 6.86 6.11
N TRP A 84 -13.24 8.01 6.77
CA TRP A 84 -14.54 8.58 7.13
C TRP A 84 -14.54 10.09 6.94
N TRP A 85 -15.43 10.55 6.06
CA TRP A 85 -15.49 11.94 5.58
C TRP A 85 -16.87 12.58 5.83
N PRO A 86 -17.26 12.84 7.09
CA PRO A 86 -18.52 13.51 7.38
C PRO A 86 -18.53 14.93 6.77
N PHE A 87 -19.64 15.29 6.12
CA PHE A 87 -19.80 16.58 5.44
C PHE A 87 -18.72 16.91 4.39
N GLY A 88 -18.05 15.88 3.85
CA GLY A 88 -16.99 16.04 2.84
C GLY A 88 -15.61 16.41 3.41
N VAL A 89 -15.45 16.43 4.74
CA VAL A 89 -14.16 16.70 5.40
C VAL A 89 -13.61 15.40 5.98
N PRO A 90 -12.33 15.06 5.77
CA PRO A 90 -11.75 13.85 6.35
C PRO A 90 -11.67 13.96 7.87
N TYR A 91 -12.44 13.14 8.58
CA TYR A 91 -12.35 13.01 10.03
C TYR A 91 -11.38 11.90 10.44
N ARG A 92 -11.34 10.81 9.67
CA ARG A 92 -10.42 9.70 9.86
C ARG A 92 -9.92 9.22 8.51
N TYR A 93 -8.60 9.17 8.32
CA TYR A 93 -8.01 8.58 7.13
C TYR A 93 -8.12 7.06 7.12
N GLY A 94 -8.42 6.51 5.95
CA GLY A 94 -8.28 5.11 5.61
C GLY A 94 -6.82 4.73 5.42
N GLN A 95 -6.58 3.45 5.13
CA GLN A 95 -5.23 2.93 4.97
C GLN A 95 -4.45 3.63 3.86
N MET A 96 -5.12 3.89 2.72
CA MET A 96 -4.48 4.49 1.56
C MET A 96 -4.00 5.91 1.87
N MET A 97 -4.82 6.78 2.46
CA MET A 97 -4.38 8.15 2.81
C MET A 97 -3.34 8.19 3.92
N LYS A 98 -3.42 7.30 4.91
CA LYS A 98 -2.37 7.18 5.95
C LYS A 98 -1.02 6.82 5.34
N LEU A 99 -1.00 5.90 4.38
CA LEU A 99 0.21 5.55 3.66
C LEU A 99 0.66 6.68 2.74
N ALA A 100 -0.25 7.40 2.08
CA ALA A 100 0.12 8.55 1.26
C ALA A 100 0.77 9.68 2.09
N GLU A 101 0.32 9.90 3.34
CA GLU A 101 0.84 10.93 4.23
C GLU A 101 2.23 10.57 4.81
N LYS A 102 2.47 9.29 5.10
CA LYS A 102 3.62 8.86 5.93
C LYS A 102 4.56 7.87 5.26
N ASN A 103 4.12 7.19 4.21
CA ASN A 103 4.89 6.14 3.55
C ASN A 103 5.55 6.65 2.27
N TYR A 104 6.81 7.05 2.42
CA TYR A 104 7.67 7.51 1.33
C TYR A 104 7.96 6.42 0.29
N ASP A 105 7.80 5.13 0.65
CA ASP A 105 8.08 3.99 -0.23
C ASP A 105 7.23 3.97 -1.50
N HIS A 106 6.15 4.73 -1.56
CA HIS A 106 5.19 4.64 -2.65
C HIS A 106 5.56 5.54 -3.85
N PHE A 107 6.33 6.60 -3.61
CA PHE A 107 6.66 7.60 -4.63
C PHE A 107 8.16 7.66 -4.90
N GLN A 108 8.51 8.18 -6.08
CA GLN A 108 9.91 8.37 -6.43
C GLN A 108 10.56 9.44 -5.52
N PRO A 109 11.85 9.28 -5.18
CA PRO A 109 12.76 8.20 -5.60
C PRO A 109 12.70 6.91 -4.75
N GLN A 110 12.10 6.95 -3.55
CA GLN A 110 12.20 5.88 -2.54
C GLN A 110 11.51 4.58 -2.96
N ALA A 111 10.50 4.66 -3.84
CA ALA A 111 9.84 3.48 -4.40
C ALA A 111 10.80 2.49 -5.08
N LYS A 112 11.85 2.99 -5.73
CA LYS A 112 12.87 2.12 -6.33
C LYS A 112 13.61 1.33 -5.25
N THR A 113 13.99 1.99 -4.17
CA THR A 113 14.73 1.36 -3.06
C THR A 113 13.86 0.34 -2.34
N ALA A 114 12.60 0.66 -2.06
CA ALA A 114 11.65 -0.28 -1.46
C ALA A 114 11.42 -1.52 -2.35
N TYR A 115 11.35 -1.34 -3.67
CA TYR A 115 11.26 -2.43 -4.64
C TYR A 115 12.48 -3.35 -4.57
N VAL A 116 13.70 -2.79 -4.54
CA VAL A 116 14.95 -3.58 -4.45
C VAL A 116 14.97 -4.44 -3.19
N VAL A 117 14.67 -3.85 -2.02
CA VAL A 117 14.63 -4.59 -0.73
C VAL A 117 13.67 -5.78 -0.80
N GLY A 118 12.48 -5.58 -1.38
CA GLY A 118 11.50 -6.66 -1.54
C GLY A 118 11.95 -7.73 -2.53
N HIS A 119 12.56 -7.33 -3.64
CA HIS A 119 12.99 -8.24 -4.69
C HIS A 119 14.17 -9.13 -4.25
N GLU A 120 15.13 -8.57 -3.52
CA GLU A 120 16.24 -9.33 -2.93
C GLU A 120 15.72 -10.41 -1.97
N LEU A 121 14.78 -10.05 -1.08
CA LEU A 121 14.14 -11.00 -0.17
C LEU A 121 13.41 -12.12 -0.92
N ALA A 122 12.76 -11.80 -2.04
CA ALA A 122 12.06 -12.80 -2.86
C ALA A 122 13.04 -13.78 -3.53
N ILE A 123 14.16 -13.28 -4.07
CA ILE A 123 15.21 -14.11 -4.68
C ILE A 123 15.83 -15.05 -3.63
N GLU A 124 16.20 -14.52 -2.47
CA GLU A 124 16.76 -15.33 -1.38
C GLU A 124 15.78 -16.44 -0.97
N LYS A 125 14.49 -16.12 -0.82
CA LYS A 125 13.50 -17.13 -0.46
C LYS A 125 13.29 -18.19 -1.54
N ALA A 126 13.40 -17.81 -2.82
CA ALA A 126 13.35 -18.75 -3.93
C ALA A 126 14.56 -19.71 -3.92
N LEU A 127 15.75 -19.22 -3.59
CA LEU A 127 16.95 -20.05 -3.44
C LEU A 127 16.80 -21.05 -2.29
N GLU A 128 16.30 -20.61 -1.13
CA GLU A 128 16.04 -21.49 0.03
C GLU A 128 15.04 -22.62 -0.29
N ALA A 129 14.05 -22.36 -1.14
CA ALA A 129 13.03 -23.34 -1.50
C ALA A 129 13.45 -24.30 -2.62
N GLY A 130 14.53 -23.99 -3.35
CA GLY A 130 15.05 -24.79 -4.46
C GLY A 130 16.10 -25.83 -4.05
N THR A 131 16.48 -25.86 -2.77
CA THR A 131 17.41 -26.82 -2.16
C THR A 131 16.65 -27.86 -1.36
#